data_AF-A0A3P8UCX5-F1
#
_entry.id   AF-A0A3P8UCX5-F1
#
_cell.length_a   1.000
_cell.length_b   1.000
_cell.length_c   1.000
_cell.angle_alpha   90.00
_cell.angle_beta   90.00
_cell.angle_gamma   90.00
#
_symmetry.space_group_name_H-M   'P 1'
#
loop_
_entity.id
_entity.type
_entity.pdbx_description
1 polymer ?
#
loop_
_entity_poly.entity_id
_entity_poly.type
_entity_poly.pdbx_seq_one_letter_code
_entity_poly.pdbx_strand_id
1 'polypeptide(L)'
;NYVTIGVGLSVCLFVCLCATFFREAIHPDCAIISQHLRAREICSQTRRSEAQNQTDHSGCKTEWDEIGCWLRAEVGQVVNVSCSAVFQHFSSNQGFVYRNCTVDGWSEMYPPYEEACAFSDDSEPESETSYLYTFRQVYTVGYATSLISLITAIVVFAAFRKFHCTRNYIHINLFSSFVLRATAVFIKDAVLFADETLDHCSMSTTACKSAVAFFQFSILANYFWLLVEGMYLQTLLALTFVSQRKYFWWYILIGWGLPSAVLILWVLTRFFYDDRGCWDDTDNVGIWWIIKGPITASLLVNIVIFINVIRILVQKLKSSAMVGNNDTGHFMRLAKSTLFLIPLFGMHYTVFAFLPENTGVAARLYIELGLGSFQGFVVALLYCFMNGEVGEA
;
A
#
# COMPACT_ATOMS: atom_id res chain seq x y z
N ASN A 1 -28.23 1.76 10.43
CA ASN A 1 -27.81 0.41 10.85
C ASN A 1 -27.06 -0.38 9.77
N TYR A 2 -27.48 -0.46 8.50
CA TYR A 2 -26.75 -1.27 7.49
C TYR A 2 -25.33 -0.79 7.13
N VAL A 3 -25.08 0.52 7.13
CA VAL A 3 -23.74 1.11 6.90
C VAL A 3 -22.78 0.72 8.02
N THR A 4 -23.21 0.90 9.27
CA THR A 4 -22.44 0.51 10.47
C THR A 4 -22.17 -0.99 10.52
N ILE A 5 -23.11 -1.82 10.04
CA ILE A 5 -22.94 -3.28 9.99
C ILE A 5 -21.91 -3.67 8.91
N GLY A 6 -21.96 -3.11 7.70
CA GLY A 6 -21.03 -3.48 6.61
C GLY A 6 -19.58 -3.03 6.87
N VAL A 7 -19.41 -1.76 7.23
CA VAL A 7 -18.09 -1.21 7.59
C VAL A 7 -17.59 -1.84 8.89
N GLY A 8 -18.47 -1.94 9.90
CA GLY A 8 -18.14 -2.52 11.20
C GLY A 8 -17.77 -4.01 11.11
N LEU A 9 -18.48 -4.83 10.33
CA LEU A 9 -18.08 -6.23 10.14
C LEU A 9 -16.73 -6.34 9.45
N SER A 10 -16.49 -5.56 8.40
CA SER A 10 -15.25 -5.65 7.62
C SER A 10 -14.05 -5.18 8.43
N VAL A 11 -14.20 -4.08 9.18
CA VAL A 11 -13.17 -3.59 10.12
C VAL A 11 -12.96 -4.60 11.26
N CYS A 12 -14.03 -5.20 11.81
CA CYS A 12 -13.91 -6.20 12.86
C CYS A 12 -13.24 -7.50 12.36
N LEU A 13 -13.56 -7.93 11.13
CA LEU A 13 -12.87 -9.03 10.44
C LEU A 13 -11.40 -8.72 10.24
N PHE A 14 -11.07 -7.49 9.82
CA PHE A 14 -9.70 -7.04 9.65
C PHE A 14 -8.94 -7.03 10.99
N VAL A 15 -9.55 -6.51 12.05
CA VAL A 15 -8.98 -6.52 13.41
C VAL A 15 -8.79 -7.96 13.92
N CYS A 16 -9.75 -8.85 13.67
CA CYS A 16 -9.62 -10.27 14.00
C CYS A 16 -8.48 -10.94 13.22
N LEU A 17 -8.35 -10.67 11.92
CA LEU A 17 -7.25 -11.19 11.08
C LEU A 17 -5.88 -10.64 11.55
N CYS A 18 -5.83 -9.36 11.91
CA CYS A 18 -4.65 -8.74 12.52
C CYS A 18 -4.26 -9.45 13.83
N ALA A 19 -5.23 -9.70 14.69
CA ALA A 19 -5.02 -10.34 16.00
C ALA A 19 -4.66 -11.83 15.90
N THR A 20 -5.15 -12.55 14.88
CA THR A 20 -4.89 -13.99 14.73
C THR A 20 -3.60 -14.31 13.99
N PHE A 21 -3.22 -13.53 12.97
CA PHE A 21 -2.08 -13.86 12.11
C PHE A 21 -0.80 -13.08 12.43
N PHE A 22 -0.88 -11.91 13.06
CA PHE A 22 0.29 -11.05 13.24
C PHE A 22 0.62 -10.85 14.72
N ARG A 23 1.06 -11.91 15.40
CA ARG A 23 1.27 -11.87 16.86
C ARG A 23 2.67 -11.50 17.32
N GLU A 24 3.69 -11.50 16.45
CA GLU A 24 5.06 -11.04 16.77
C GLU A 24 5.92 -11.18 15.51
N ALA A 25 6.61 -10.11 15.06
CA ALA A 25 7.60 -10.22 13.96
C ALA A 25 8.55 -8.99 13.88
N ILE A 26 9.80 -9.25 13.46
CA ILE A 26 10.99 -8.36 13.44
C ILE A 26 11.26 -7.83 12.02
N HIS A 27 11.70 -6.56 11.88
CA HIS A 27 11.77 -5.75 10.64
C HIS A 27 12.77 -6.29 9.58
N PRO A 28 12.52 -6.14 8.26
CA PRO A 28 13.45 -6.57 7.20
C PRO A 28 14.82 -5.86 7.24
N ASP A 29 14.90 -4.56 7.51
CA ASP A 29 16.20 -3.87 7.69
C ASP A 29 16.91 -4.27 8.99
N CYS A 30 16.19 -4.89 9.92
CA CYS A 30 16.78 -5.52 11.11
C CYS A 30 17.29 -6.94 10.83
N ALA A 31 17.20 -7.47 9.60
CA ALA A 31 17.87 -8.73 9.26
C ALA A 31 19.39 -8.59 9.43
N ILE A 32 19.97 -7.46 9.03
CA ILE A 32 21.40 -7.20 9.15
C ILE A 32 21.79 -7.01 10.62
N ILE A 33 21.03 -6.19 11.36
CA ILE A 33 21.27 -5.95 12.79
C ILE A 33 21.08 -7.25 13.60
N SER A 34 20.06 -8.05 13.30
CA SER A 34 19.83 -9.34 13.99
C SER A 34 20.87 -10.39 13.66
N GLN A 35 21.34 -10.47 12.41
CA GLN A 35 22.47 -11.34 12.03
C GLN A 35 23.76 -10.88 12.70
N HIS A 36 24.01 -9.57 12.76
CA HIS A 36 25.15 -9.00 13.45
C HIS A 36 25.11 -9.29 14.97
N LEU A 37 23.98 -9.08 15.62
CA LEU A 37 23.78 -9.43 17.04
C LEU A 37 23.93 -10.93 17.30
N ARG A 38 23.42 -11.78 16.40
CA ARG A 38 23.59 -13.24 16.47
C ARG A 38 25.06 -13.64 16.31
N ALA A 39 25.78 -13.06 15.34
CA ALA A 39 27.19 -13.31 15.12
C ALA A 39 28.03 -12.89 16.34
N ARG A 40 27.71 -11.72 16.93
CA ARG A 40 28.33 -11.24 18.16
C ARG A 40 28.08 -12.19 19.33
N GLU A 41 26.87 -12.70 19.49
CA GLU A 41 26.52 -13.65 20.55
C GLU A 41 27.24 -14.99 20.36
N ILE A 42 27.27 -15.54 19.13
CA ILE A 42 28.03 -16.76 18.81
C ILE A 42 29.52 -16.57 19.12
N CYS A 43 30.09 -15.42 18.77
CA CYS A 43 31.48 -15.10 19.09
C CYS A 43 31.73 -15.02 20.61
N SER A 44 30.83 -14.37 21.34
CA SER A 44 30.87 -14.27 22.80
C SER A 44 30.80 -15.64 23.47
N GLN A 45 29.92 -16.53 22.99
CA GLN A 45 29.81 -17.91 23.47
C GLN A 45 31.07 -18.72 23.18
N THR A 46 31.61 -18.61 21.98
CA THR A 46 32.87 -19.28 21.58
C THR A 46 34.01 -18.83 22.50
N ARG A 47 34.19 -17.52 22.69
CA ARG A 47 35.19 -16.95 23.59
C ARG A 47 35.04 -17.43 25.04
N ARG A 48 33.80 -17.57 25.54
CA ARG A 48 33.52 -18.11 26.89
C ARG A 48 33.87 -19.60 26.99
N SER A 49 33.52 -20.39 25.98
CA SER A 49 33.84 -21.82 25.94
C SER A 49 35.35 -22.07 25.91
N GLU A 50 36.09 -21.28 25.14
CA GLU A 50 37.55 -21.34 25.06
C GLU A 50 38.24 -20.88 26.35
N ALA A 51 37.61 -20.03 27.14
CA ALA A 51 38.11 -19.62 28.45
C ALA A 51 37.89 -20.70 29.52
N GLN A 52 36.85 -21.53 29.37
CA GLN A 52 36.59 -22.67 30.27
C GLN A 52 37.51 -23.86 29.99
N ASN A 53 37.92 -24.06 28.73
CA ASN A 53 38.94 -25.03 28.36
C ASN A 53 40.33 -24.47 28.75
N GLN A 54 40.77 -24.74 29.99
CA GLN A 54 42.05 -24.33 30.59
C GLN A 54 43.27 -25.04 29.97
N THR A 55 43.45 -24.87 28.66
CA THR A 55 44.68 -25.24 27.95
C THR A 55 45.48 -23.97 27.72
N ASP A 56 46.67 -23.90 28.32
CA ASP A 56 47.60 -22.77 28.26
C ASP A 56 48.26 -22.72 26.87
N HIS A 57 47.48 -22.32 25.85
CA HIS A 57 47.93 -22.25 24.48
C HIS A 57 48.51 -20.86 24.19
N SER A 58 49.78 -20.84 23.76
CA SER A 58 50.45 -19.63 23.25
C SER A 58 49.82 -19.20 21.91
N GLY A 59 49.29 -17.98 21.84
CA GLY A 59 48.65 -17.44 20.64
C GLY A 59 47.67 -16.32 20.92
N CYS A 60 46.96 -15.89 19.88
CA CYS A 60 45.99 -14.79 19.93
C CYS A 60 44.61 -15.33 20.30
N LYS A 61 43.92 -14.64 21.22
CA LYS A 61 42.60 -15.06 21.71
C LYS A 61 41.49 -14.62 20.76
N THR A 62 40.36 -15.33 20.82
CA THR A 62 39.16 -14.95 20.08
C THR A 62 38.68 -13.55 20.48
N GLU A 63 38.55 -12.66 19.51
CA GLU A 63 38.21 -11.24 19.68
C GLU A 63 37.07 -10.83 18.74
N TRP A 64 36.22 -9.93 19.21
CA TRP A 64 35.18 -9.28 18.41
C TRP A 64 35.62 -7.85 18.11
N ASP A 65 35.73 -7.49 16.84
CA ASP A 65 36.23 -6.19 16.36
C ASP A 65 35.10 -5.19 16.01
N GLU A 66 33.93 -5.37 16.62
CA GLU A 66 32.69 -4.63 16.32
C GLU A 66 32.00 -4.98 15.00
N ILE A 67 32.63 -5.81 14.15
CA ILE A 67 32.10 -6.14 12.80
C ILE A 67 32.02 -7.66 12.59
N GLY A 68 33.08 -8.39 12.93
CA GLY A 68 33.22 -9.84 12.79
C GLY A 68 33.96 -10.49 13.96
N CYS A 69 33.96 -11.83 13.97
CA CYS A 69 34.62 -12.62 15.01
C CYS A 69 35.97 -13.14 14.51
N TRP A 70 37.06 -12.71 15.15
CA TRP A 70 38.40 -13.24 14.92
C TRP A 70 38.63 -14.42 15.84
N LEU A 71 38.61 -15.63 15.29
CA LEU A 71 38.83 -16.86 16.04
C LEU A 71 40.30 -16.98 16.49
N ARG A 72 40.51 -17.69 17.61
CA ARG A 72 41.84 -17.99 18.15
C ARG A 72 42.79 -18.53 17.08
N ALA A 73 44.03 -18.04 17.10
CA ALA A 73 45.08 -18.42 16.17
C ALA A 73 46.44 -18.59 16.88
N GLU A 74 47.30 -19.42 16.31
CA GLU A 74 48.67 -19.63 16.79
C GLU A 74 49.61 -18.53 16.28
N VAL A 75 50.71 -18.29 17.00
CA VAL A 75 51.70 -17.27 16.61
C VAL A 75 52.27 -17.59 15.22
N GLY A 76 52.21 -16.62 14.32
CA GLY A 76 52.64 -16.74 12.93
C GLY A 76 51.53 -17.12 11.94
N GLN A 77 50.30 -17.39 12.42
CA GLN A 77 49.15 -17.66 11.54
C GLN A 77 48.47 -16.37 11.08
N VAL A 78 48.09 -16.37 9.79
CA VAL A 78 47.28 -15.31 9.17
C VAL A 78 45.83 -15.80 9.07
N VAL A 79 44.91 -15.05 9.66
CA VAL A 79 43.46 -15.32 9.61
C VAL A 79 42.83 -14.37 8.60
N ASN A 80 41.87 -14.88 7.83
CA ASN A 80 41.10 -14.09 6.87
C ASN A 80 39.60 -14.13 7.19
N VAL A 81 38.92 -13.02 6.91
CA VAL A 81 37.47 -12.89 7.01
C VAL A 81 36.95 -12.35 5.68
N SER A 82 35.98 -13.03 5.10
CA SER A 82 35.37 -12.60 3.83
C SER A 82 34.34 -11.48 4.06
N CYS A 83 34.35 -10.45 3.22
CA CYS A 83 33.35 -9.37 3.23
C CYS A 83 31.93 -9.91 3.07
N SER A 84 31.73 -10.94 2.25
CA SER A 84 30.44 -11.60 2.05
C SER A 84 29.91 -12.32 3.29
N ALA A 85 30.77 -12.73 4.23
CA ALA A 85 30.33 -13.33 5.50
C ALA A 85 29.85 -12.29 6.52
N VAL A 86 30.30 -11.04 6.37
CA VAL A 86 29.98 -9.92 7.26
C VAL A 86 28.84 -9.06 6.71
N PHE A 87 28.83 -8.81 5.40
CA PHE A 87 27.88 -7.94 4.70
C PHE A 87 27.18 -8.68 3.55
N GLN A 88 26.41 -9.73 3.87
CA GLN A 88 25.73 -10.59 2.89
C GLN A 88 24.81 -9.86 1.91
N HIS A 89 24.27 -8.68 2.28
CA HIS A 89 23.34 -7.92 1.45
C HIS A 89 23.98 -6.80 0.62
N PHE A 90 25.17 -6.31 0.99
CA PHE A 90 25.76 -5.12 0.39
C PHE A 90 27.00 -5.40 -0.46
N SER A 91 27.63 -6.57 -0.32
CA SER A 91 28.88 -6.86 -1.03
C SER A 91 28.67 -7.91 -2.11
N SER A 92 28.60 -7.46 -3.37
CA SER A 92 28.71 -8.34 -4.55
C SER A 92 30.15 -8.84 -4.79
N ASN A 93 31.12 -8.32 -4.02
CA ASN A 93 32.54 -8.62 -4.16
C ASN A 93 33.04 -9.62 -3.10
N GLN A 94 33.90 -10.55 -3.53
CA GLN A 94 34.61 -11.51 -2.68
C GLN A 94 35.87 -10.87 -2.05
N GLY A 95 35.71 -9.74 -1.36
CA GLY A 95 36.81 -9.10 -0.62
C GLY A 95 37.20 -9.90 0.62
N PHE A 96 38.46 -9.82 1.04
CA PHE A 96 38.97 -10.45 2.26
C PHE A 96 39.77 -9.45 3.09
N VAL A 97 39.57 -9.48 4.41
CA VAL A 97 40.35 -8.74 5.40
C VAL A 97 41.24 -9.71 6.16
N TYR A 98 42.49 -9.31 6.44
CA TYR A 98 43.50 -10.16 7.06
C TYR A 98 43.98 -9.60 8.41
N ARG A 99 44.24 -10.50 9.37
CA ARG A 99 45.02 -10.21 10.58
C ARG A 99 46.07 -11.30 10.79
N ASN A 100 47.24 -10.91 11.25
CA ASN A 100 48.30 -11.83 11.63
C ASN A 100 48.36 -11.96 13.15
N CYS A 101 48.55 -13.17 13.65
CA CYS A 101 48.79 -13.40 15.06
C CYS A 101 50.28 -13.31 15.38
N THR A 102 50.66 -12.33 16.20
CA THR A 102 52.05 -12.11 16.63
C THR A 102 52.26 -12.52 18.09
N VAL A 103 53.51 -12.52 18.55
CA VAL A 103 53.85 -12.78 19.96
C VAL A 103 53.23 -11.76 20.92
N ASP A 104 52.99 -10.53 20.43
CA ASP A 104 52.41 -9.42 21.19
C ASP A 104 50.86 -9.36 21.06
N GLY A 105 50.26 -10.24 20.26
CA GLY A 105 48.82 -10.31 20.01
C GLY A 105 48.44 -10.10 18.54
N TRP A 106 47.19 -9.71 18.29
CA TRP A 106 46.70 -9.47 16.93
C TRP A 106 47.33 -8.24 16.29
N SER A 107 47.77 -8.36 15.04
CA SER A 107 48.21 -7.21 14.24
C SER A 107 47.04 -6.31 13.85
N GLU A 108 47.37 -5.11 13.36
CA GLU A 108 46.41 -4.27 12.65
C GLU A 108 45.85 -5.00 11.42
N MET A 109 44.58 -4.68 11.09
CA MET A 109 43.89 -5.23 9.94
C MET A 109 44.40 -4.63 8.64
N TYR A 110 44.52 -5.46 7.61
CA TYR A 110 44.92 -5.02 6.29
C TYR A 110 44.22 -5.82 5.18
N PRO A 111 43.60 -5.17 4.17
CA PRO A 111 43.23 -3.75 4.12
C PRO A 111 42.12 -3.41 5.12
N PRO A 112 41.89 -2.13 5.46
CA PRO A 112 40.70 -1.71 6.21
C PRO A 112 39.41 -2.17 5.53
N TYR A 113 38.33 -2.40 6.29
CA TYR A 113 37.04 -2.85 5.74
C TYR A 113 36.51 -1.94 4.63
N GLU A 114 36.71 -0.62 4.73
CA GLU A 114 36.27 0.37 3.73
C GLU A 114 36.93 0.17 2.36
N GLU A 115 38.18 -0.29 2.34
CA GLU A 115 38.95 -0.53 1.12
C GLU A 115 38.78 -1.97 0.61
N ALA A 116 38.72 -2.95 1.52
CA ALA A 116 38.58 -4.37 1.18
C ALA A 116 37.15 -4.73 0.76
N CYS A 117 36.15 -4.12 1.39
CA CYS A 117 34.74 -4.31 1.13
C CYS A 117 34.20 -3.04 0.48
N ALA A 118 34.55 -2.80 -0.80
CA ALA A 118 34.05 -1.66 -1.55
C ALA A 118 32.52 -1.58 -1.42
N PHE A 119 32.05 -0.64 -0.61
CA PHE A 119 30.65 -0.23 -0.61
C PHE A 119 30.49 0.54 -1.91
N SER A 120 29.68 0.04 -2.85
CA SER A 120 29.20 0.90 -3.92
C SER A 120 28.44 2.02 -3.22
N ASP A 121 29.04 3.20 -3.19
CA ASP A 121 28.40 4.42 -2.77
C ASP A 121 27.33 4.71 -3.83
N ASP A 122 26.22 3.97 -3.75
CA ASP A 122 24.96 4.31 -4.41
C ASP A 122 24.41 5.54 -3.67
N SER A 123 25.18 6.63 -3.75
CA SER A 123 24.70 7.97 -3.52
C SER A 123 23.62 8.19 -4.57
N GLU A 124 22.37 7.89 -4.20
CA GLU A 124 21.20 8.25 -4.99
C GLU A 124 21.38 9.74 -5.35
N PRO A 125 21.34 10.09 -6.65
CA PRO A 125 21.65 11.45 -7.07
C PRO A 125 20.69 12.42 -6.36
N GLU A 126 21.21 13.48 -5.73
CA GLU A 126 20.45 14.50 -4.99
C GLU A 126 19.21 15.04 -5.74
N SER A 127 19.16 14.88 -7.06
CA SER A 127 17.96 15.18 -7.85
C SER A 127 16.77 14.26 -7.52
N GLU A 128 16.95 12.94 -7.37
CA GLU A 128 15.84 12.00 -7.19
C GLU A 128 15.14 12.14 -5.83
N THR A 129 15.89 12.40 -4.75
CA THR A 129 15.34 12.66 -3.41
C THR A 129 14.49 13.94 -3.37
N SER A 130 14.88 15.00 -4.09
CA SER A 130 14.09 16.23 -4.25
C SER A 130 12.77 16.01 -5.01
N TYR A 131 12.81 15.19 -6.06
CA TYR A 131 11.61 14.83 -6.84
C TYR A 131 10.62 14.00 -6.00
N LEU A 132 11.09 13.01 -5.24
CA LEU A 132 10.25 12.19 -4.35
C LEU A 132 9.63 13.00 -3.21
N TYR A 133 10.37 13.95 -2.64
CA TYR A 133 9.86 14.85 -1.59
C TYR A 133 8.74 15.77 -2.08
N THR A 134 8.94 16.39 -3.25
CA THR A 134 7.93 17.26 -3.88
C THR A 134 6.67 16.47 -4.21
N PHE A 135 6.84 15.26 -4.74
CA PHE A 135 5.74 14.34 -5.02
C PHE A 135 4.95 13.98 -3.76
N ARG A 136 5.66 13.72 -2.65
CA ARG A 136 5.08 13.42 -1.34
C ARG A 136 4.18 14.54 -0.82
N GLN A 137 4.64 15.77 -0.92
CA GLN A 137 3.84 16.94 -0.53
C GLN A 137 2.53 17.04 -1.32
N VAL A 138 2.59 16.87 -2.64
CA VAL A 138 1.42 17.02 -3.52
C VAL A 138 0.33 16.00 -3.20
N TYR A 139 0.67 14.70 -3.12
CA TYR A 139 -0.35 13.69 -2.83
C TYR A 139 -0.88 13.79 -1.40
N THR A 140 -0.03 14.19 -0.43
CA THR A 140 -0.43 14.38 0.97
C THR A 140 -1.47 15.48 1.10
N VAL A 141 -1.23 16.63 0.46
CA VAL A 141 -2.19 17.75 0.42
C VAL A 141 -3.48 17.34 -0.29
N GLY A 142 -3.39 16.57 -1.38
CA GLY A 142 -4.55 16.06 -2.10
C GLY A 142 -5.42 15.14 -1.24
N TYR A 143 -4.83 14.13 -0.60
CA TYR A 143 -5.55 13.20 0.26
C TYR A 143 -6.10 13.88 1.52
N ALA A 144 -5.38 14.83 2.13
CA ALA A 144 -5.87 15.59 3.27
C ALA A 144 -7.11 16.42 2.90
N THR A 145 -7.06 17.11 1.78
CA THR A 145 -8.19 17.92 1.26
C THR A 145 -9.40 17.05 0.94
N SER A 146 -9.17 15.92 0.27
CA SER A 146 -10.20 14.91 0.00
C SER A 146 -10.81 14.35 1.29
N LEU A 147 -9.99 14.04 2.29
CA LEU A 147 -10.44 13.49 3.57
C LEU A 147 -11.36 14.47 4.30
N ILE A 148 -10.95 15.73 4.44
CA ILE A 148 -11.74 16.77 5.11
C ILE A 148 -13.09 16.95 4.41
N SER A 149 -13.07 17.13 3.08
CA SER A 149 -14.30 17.33 2.30
C SER A 149 -15.26 16.14 2.35
N LEU A 150 -14.75 14.91 2.29
CA LEU A 150 -15.55 13.69 2.38
C LEU A 150 -16.15 13.49 3.76
N ILE A 151 -15.40 13.76 4.84
CA ILE A 151 -15.93 13.68 6.21
C ILE A 151 -17.07 14.68 6.38
N THR A 152 -16.90 15.92 5.93
CA THR A 152 -17.97 16.93 5.95
C THR A 152 -19.20 16.45 5.17
N ALA A 153 -19.02 15.88 3.97
CA ALA A 153 -20.12 15.35 3.17
C ALA A 153 -20.86 14.20 3.87
N ILE A 154 -20.14 13.26 4.50
CA ILE A 154 -20.74 12.17 5.27
C ILE A 154 -21.55 12.72 6.45
N VAL A 155 -21.01 13.70 7.18
CA VAL A 155 -21.70 14.33 8.31
C VAL A 155 -22.99 15.02 7.85
N VAL A 156 -22.96 15.78 6.75
CA VAL A 156 -24.14 16.42 6.17
C VAL A 156 -25.19 15.36 5.82
N PHE A 157 -24.83 14.32 5.07
CA PHE A 157 -25.77 13.28 4.66
C PHE A 157 -26.31 12.42 5.81
N ALA A 158 -25.57 12.29 6.92
CA ALA A 158 -25.99 11.54 8.10
C ALA A 158 -26.82 12.38 9.09
N ALA A 159 -26.55 13.68 9.21
CA ALA A 159 -27.25 14.57 10.13
C ALA A 159 -28.66 14.93 9.64
N PHE A 160 -28.80 15.17 8.33
CA PHE A 160 -30.07 15.55 7.74
C PHE A 160 -30.89 14.33 7.35
N ARG A 161 -31.82 13.95 8.24
CA ARG A 161 -32.78 12.85 8.04
C ARG A 161 -33.59 12.98 6.74
N LYS A 162 -33.75 14.20 6.22
CA LYS A 162 -34.40 14.51 4.94
C LYS A 162 -33.71 13.84 3.73
N PHE A 163 -32.39 13.59 3.80
CA PHE A 163 -31.62 12.98 2.70
C PHE A 163 -31.49 11.45 2.82
N HIS A 164 -32.14 10.78 3.78
CA HIS A 164 -32.07 9.33 3.95
C HIS A 164 -32.85 8.57 2.86
N CYS A 165 -32.22 8.40 1.70
CA CYS A 165 -32.70 7.62 0.56
C CYS A 165 -31.73 6.47 0.25
N THR A 166 -32.19 5.42 -0.46
CA THR A 166 -31.33 4.30 -0.90
C THR A 166 -30.11 4.76 -1.70
N ARG A 167 -30.29 5.75 -2.59
CA ARG A 167 -29.21 6.43 -3.32
C ARG A 167 -28.17 7.03 -2.39
N ASN A 168 -28.60 7.77 -1.37
CA ASN A 168 -27.69 8.40 -0.42
C ASN A 168 -26.93 7.36 0.42
N TYR A 169 -27.55 6.22 0.76
CA TYR A 169 -26.84 5.12 1.42
C TYR A 169 -25.71 4.54 0.56
N ILE A 170 -25.89 4.42 -0.76
CA ILE A 170 -24.82 3.97 -1.67
C ILE A 170 -23.69 5.01 -1.71
N HIS A 171 -24.02 6.30 -1.84
CA HIS A 171 -23.02 7.38 -1.83
C HIS A 171 -22.26 7.46 -0.50
N ILE A 172 -22.92 7.31 0.65
CA ILE A 172 -22.25 7.28 1.97
C ILE A 172 -21.23 6.15 2.04
N ASN A 173 -21.56 4.95 1.55
CA ASN A 173 -20.60 3.84 1.54
C ASN A 173 -19.44 4.08 0.56
N LEU A 174 -19.71 4.65 -0.62
CA LEU A 174 -18.68 5.07 -1.56
C LEU A 174 -17.73 6.09 -0.92
N PHE A 175 -18.26 7.15 -0.30
CA PHE A 175 -17.45 8.13 0.44
C PHE A 175 -16.66 7.48 1.56
N SER A 176 -17.26 6.54 2.30
CA SER A 176 -16.56 5.79 3.34
C SER A 176 -15.39 4.98 2.77
N SER A 177 -15.53 4.40 1.57
CA SER A 177 -14.42 3.70 0.90
C SER A 177 -13.28 4.64 0.50
N PHE A 178 -13.58 5.87 0.06
CA PHE A 178 -12.56 6.89 -0.22
C PHE A 178 -11.87 7.39 1.05
N VAL A 179 -12.61 7.57 2.14
CA VAL A 179 -12.05 7.90 3.46
C VAL A 179 -11.10 6.81 3.93
N LEU A 180 -11.53 5.54 3.88
CA LEU A 180 -10.67 4.40 4.23
C LEU A 180 -9.40 4.36 3.38
N ARG A 181 -9.51 4.57 2.07
CA ARG A 181 -8.36 4.64 1.16
C ARG A 181 -7.38 5.76 1.53
N ALA A 182 -7.87 6.97 1.77
CA ALA A 182 -7.03 8.09 2.18
C ALA A 182 -6.35 7.83 3.54
N THR A 183 -7.10 7.33 4.53
CA THR A 183 -6.54 6.95 5.83
C THR A 183 -5.52 5.82 5.71
N ALA A 184 -5.73 4.85 4.83
CA ALA A 184 -4.78 3.75 4.62
C ALA A 184 -3.48 4.21 3.98
N VAL A 185 -3.51 5.21 3.09
CA VAL A 185 -2.30 5.85 2.55
C VAL A 185 -1.51 6.51 3.69
N PHE A 186 -2.17 7.28 4.55
CA PHE A 186 -1.51 7.91 5.70
C PHE A 186 -0.93 6.90 6.69
N ILE A 187 -1.62 5.79 6.94
CA ILE A 187 -1.12 4.71 7.81
C ILE A 187 0.08 4.01 7.16
N LYS A 188 0.01 3.68 5.86
CA LYS A 188 1.14 3.10 5.13
C LYS A 188 2.35 4.03 5.17
N ASP A 189 2.16 5.32 4.90
CA ASP A 189 3.23 6.31 4.95
C ASP A 189 3.78 6.50 6.36
N ALA A 190 2.92 6.57 7.39
CA ALA A 190 3.37 6.68 8.77
C ALA A 190 4.17 5.45 9.20
N VAL A 191 3.80 4.25 8.77
CA VAL A 191 4.52 3.02 9.12
C VAL A 191 5.80 2.84 8.29
N LEU A 192 5.80 3.24 7.02
CA LEU A 192 6.94 3.11 6.12
C LEU A 192 8.00 4.20 6.34
N PHE A 193 7.60 5.36 6.87
CA PHE A 193 8.46 6.52 7.10
C PHE A 193 8.53 6.96 8.57
N ALA A 194 8.21 6.09 9.54
CA ALA A 194 8.38 6.37 10.97
C ALA A 194 9.87 6.35 11.36
N ASP A 195 10.61 7.33 10.86
CA ASP A 195 11.83 7.94 11.40
C ASP A 195 13.05 7.04 11.70
N GLU A 196 14.22 7.57 11.37
CA GLU A 196 15.57 6.99 11.40
C GLU A 196 16.10 6.63 12.82
N THR A 197 15.21 6.47 13.81
CA THR A 197 15.59 6.22 15.20
C THR A 197 15.61 4.72 15.50
N LEU A 198 16.74 4.29 16.07
CA LEU A 198 17.27 2.94 16.25
C LEU A 198 16.40 1.93 17.05
N ASP A 199 15.15 2.26 17.40
CA ASP A 199 14.24 1.47 18.25
C ASP A 199 13.21 0.62 17.47
N HIS A 200 13.32 0.53 16.14
CA HIS A 200 12.31 -0.06 15.25
C HIS A 200 12.24 -1.60 15.19
N CYS A 201 13.13 -2.34 15.86
CA CYS A 201 13.28 -3.79 15.62
C CYS A 201 12.23 -4.71 16.27
N SER A 202 11.39 -4.25 17.20
CA SER A 202 10.43 -5.13 17.91
C SER A 202 8.97 -5.03 17.44
N MET A 203 8.56 -3.94 16.78
CA MET A 203 7.13 -3.65 16.50
C MET A 203 6.77 -3.46 15.02
N SER A 204 7.75 -3.21 14.14
CA SER A 204 7.47 -2.68 12.80
C SER A 204 6.98 -3.70 11.76
N THR A 205 7.31 -5.00 11.84
CA THR A 205 6.90 -5.96 10.78
C THR A 205 5.43 -6.30 10.78
N THR A 206 4.88 -6.57 11.96
CA THR A 206 3.44 -6.79 12.11
C THR A 206 2.67 -5.53 11.73
N ALA A 207 3.15 -4.36 12.16
CA ALA A 207 2.58 -3.08 11.80
C ALA A 207 2.66 -2.84 10.28
N CYS A 208 3.77 -3.16 9.63
CA CYS A 208 3.96 -3.01 8.19
C CYS A 208 3.10 -3.98 7.39
N LYS A 209 3.10 -5.28 7.72
CA LYS A 209 2.24 -6.27 7.05
C LYS A 209 0.76 -5.93 7.21
N SER A 210 0.33 -5.52 8.40
CA SER A 210 -1.05 -5.08 8.64
C SER A 210 -1.38 -3.77 7.92
N ALA A 211 -0.47 -2.78 7.90
CA ALA A 211 -0.65 -1.54 7.14
C ALA A 211 -0.76 -1.80 5.64
N VAL A 212 0.09 -2.66 5.07
CA VAL A 212 0.03 -3.07 3.66
C VAL A 212 -1.28 -3.82 3.37
N ALA A 213 -1.67 -4.79 4.21
CA ALA A 213 -2.93 -5.50 4.04
C ALA A 213 -4.14 -4.54 4.11
N PHE A 214 -4.11 -3.56 5.03
CA PHE A 214 -5.15 -2.54 5.16
C PHE A 214 -5.21 -1.62 3.94
N PHE A 215 -4.05 -1.26 3.40
CA PHE A 215 -3.92 -0.48 2.17
C PHE A 215 -4.51 -1.22 0.97
N GLN A 216 -4.14 -2.49 0.77
CA GLN A 216 -4.68 -3.33 -0.31
C GLN A 216 -6.20 -3.51 -0.17
N PHE A 217 -6.70 -3.74 1.05
CA PHE A 217 -8.13 -3.81 1.32
C PHE A 217 -8.85 -2.51 0.94
N SER A 218 -8.31 -1.37 1.35
CA SER A 218 -8.93 -0.07 1.13
C SER A 218 -8.98 0.30 -0.36
N ILE A 219 -7.94 -0.08 -1.12
CA ILE A 219 -7.94 0.05 -2.58
C ILE A 219 -9.01 -0.85 -3.21
N LEU A 220 -9.04 -2.13 -2.86
CA LEU A 220 -10.04 -3.07 -3.37
C LEU A 220 -11.46 -2.58 -3.08
N ALA A 221 -11.74 -2.25 -1.81
CA ALA A 221 -13.05 -1.77 -1.39
C ALA A 221 -13.47 -0.51 -2.17
N ASN A 222 -12.54 0.42 -2.43
CA ASN A 222 -12.82 1.60 -3.23
C ASN A 222 -13.25 1.26 -4.67
N TYR A 223 -12.54 0.35 -5.35
CA TYR A 223 -12.93 -0.09 -6.69
C TYR A 223 -14.27 -0.84 -6.74
N PHE A 224 -14.51 -1.74 -5.77
CA PHE A 224 -15.77 -2.48 -5.72
C PHE A 224 -16.96 -1.57 -5.39
N TRP A 225 -16.80 -0.57 -4.52
CA TRP A 225 -17.84 0.42 -4.25
C TRP A 225 -18.13 1.30 -5.45
N LEU A 226 -17.11 1.63 -6.23
CA LEU A 226 -17.28 2.35 -7.48
C LEU A 226 -18.05 1.53 -8.53
N LEU A 227 -17.75 0.24 -8.64
CA LEU A 227 -18.52 -0.70 -9.46
C LEU A 227 -19.98 -0.80 -9.00
N VAL A 228 -20.22 -0.86 -7.69
CA VAL A 228 -21.57 -0.92 -7.11
C VAL A 228 -22.37 0.34 -7.44
N GLU A 229 -21.76 1.53 -7.36
CA GLU A 229 -22.40 2.78 -7.78
C GLU A 229 -22.77 2.74 -9.27
N GLY A 230 -21.87 2.28 -10.14
CA GLY A 230 -22.13 2.10 -11.56
C GLY A 230 -23.29 1.14 -11.83
N MET A 231 -23.28 -0.03 -11.21
CA MET A 231 -24.36 -1.03 -11.34
C MET A 231 -25.70 -0.49 -10.84
N TYR A 232 -25.70 0.25 -9.73
CA TYR A 232 -26.90 0.88 -9.19
C TYR A 232 -27.48 1.91 -10.16
N LEU A 233 -26.63 2.80 -10.71
CA LEU A 233 -27.06 3.81 -11.68
C LEU A 233 -27.62 3.18 -12.96
N GLN A 234 -26.93 2.18 -13.50
CA GLN A 234 -27.38 1.43 -14.68
C GLN A 234 -28.73 0.75 -14.44
N THR A 235 -28.91 0.12 -13.28
CA THR A 235 -30.16 -0.55 -12.90
C THR A 235 -31.30 0.44 -12.77
N LEU A 236 -31.06 1.62 -12.16
CA LEU A 236 -32.06 2.67 -12.02
C LEU A 236 -32.53 3.21 -13.38
N LEU A 237 -31.60 3.37 -14.33
CA LEU A 237 -31.91 3.92 -15.66
C LEU A 237 -32.58 2.89 -16.59
N ALA A 238 -32.20 1.61 -16.49
CA ALA A 238 -32.70 0.54 -17.35
C ALA A 238 -33.96 -0.16 -16.81
N LEU A 239 -34.06 -0.35 -15.48
CA LEU A 239 -35.08 -1.19 -14.84
C LEU A 239 -35.88 -0.41 -13.78
N THR A 240 -36.61 0.61 -14.23
CA THR A 240 -37.37 1.55 -13.37
C THR A 240 -38.46 0.91 -12.49
N PHE A 241 -38.80 -0.36 -12.67
CA PHE A 241 -39.90 -1.05 -11.98
C PHE A 241 -39.47 -2.16 -11.00
N VAL A 242 -38.18 -2.40 -10.81
CA VAL A 242 -37.70 -3.50 -9.95
C VAL A 242 -37.62 -3.06 -8.47
N SER A 243 -38.16 -3.90 -7.57
CA SER A 243 -38.16 -3.67 -6.13
C SER A 243 -36.75 -3.63 -5.54
N GLN A 244 -36.31 -2.42 -5.15
CA GLN A 244 -34.94 -2.09 -4.76
C GLN A 244 -34.46 -2.77 -3.44
N ARG A 245 -35.39 -3.20 -2.58
CA ARG A 245 -35.08 -3.53 -1.17
C ARG A 245 -34.36 -4.87 -0.98
N LYS A 246 -34.60 -5.88 -1.83
CA LYS A 246 -33.90 -7.18 -1.77
C LYS A 246 -32.51 -7.13 -2.41
N TYR A 247 -32.34 -6.34 -3.47
CA TYR A 247 -31.05 -6.20 -4.18
C TYR A 247 -30.04 -5.35 -3.40
N PHE A 248 -30.50 -4.49 -2.49
CA PHE A 248 -29.63 -3.68 -1.65
C PHE A 248 -28.61 -4.52 -0.85
N TRP A 249 -29.02 -5.67 -0.30
CA TRP A 249 -28.12 -6.53 0.45
C TRP A 249 -27.02 -7.16 -0.43
N TRP A 250 -27.37 -7.51 -1.68
CA TRP A 250 -26.40 -7.97 -2.67
C TRP A 250 -25.37 -6.88 -3.03
N TYR A 251 -25.79 -5.61 -3.14
CA TYR A 251 -24.85 -4.50 -3.36
C TYR A 251 -23.87 -4.33 -2.20
N ILE A 252 -24.33 -4.46 -0.94
CA ILE A 252 -23.44 -4.43 0.24
C ILE A 252 -22.45 -5.61 0.20
N LEU A 253 -22.92 -6.81 -0.16
CA LEU A 253 -22.08 -8.01 -0.26
C LEU A 253 -20.98 -7.85 -1.33
N ILE A 254 -21.32 -7.27 -2.48
CA ILE A 254 -20.35 -7.01 -3.55
C ILE A 254 -19.36 -5.91 -3.13
N GLY A 255 -19.83 -4.84 -2.49
CA GLY A 255 -19.00 -3.70 -2.11
C GLY A 255 -18.02 -3.95 -0.98
N TRP A 256 -18.37 -4.76 0.03
CA TRP A 256 -17.51 -5.05 1.19
C TRP A 256 -17.08 -6.51 1.30
N GLY A 257 -17.97 -7.45 0.97
CA GLY A 257 -17.72 -8.88 1.12
C GLY A 257 -16.71 -9.42 0.11
N LEU A 258 -16.85 -9.05 -1.16
CA LEU A 258 -15.93 -9.50 -2.22
C LEU A 258 -14.49 -9.00 -2.01
N PRO A 259 -14.24 -7.70 -1.71
CA PRO A 259 -12.91 -7.22 -1.30
C PRO A 259 -12.32 -8.00 -0.12
N SER A 260 -13.14 -8.27 0.90
CA SER A 260 -12.70 -9.00 2.10
C SER A 260 -12.28 -10.43 1.76
N ALA A 261 -13.07 -11.13 0.93
CA ALA A 261 -12.76 -12.49 0.50
C ALA A 261 -11.47 -12.58 -0.32
N VAL A 262 -11.28 -11.65 -1.27
CA VAL A 262 -10.06 -11.55 -2.08
C VAL A 262 -8.84 -11.25 -1.20
N LEU A 263 -8.97 -10.33 -0.24
CA LEU A 263 -7.89 -10.00 0.69
C LEU A 263 -7.52 -11.22 1.55
N ILE A 264 -8.49 -11.93 2.12
CA ILE A 264 -8.24 -13.12 2.94
C ILE A 264 -7.47 -14.15 2.11
N LEU A 265 -7.87 -14.39 0.87
CA LEU A 265 -7.16 -15.31 -0.02
C LEU A 265 -5.71 -14.86 -0.27
N TRP A 266 -5.49 -13.56 -0.50
CA TRP A 266 -4.15 -13.01 -0.70
C TRP A 266 -3.28 -13.11 0.56
N VAL A 267 -3.81 -12.75 1.73
CA VAL A 267 -3.12 -12.85 3.03
C VAL A 267 -2.75 -14.30 3.33
N LEU A 268 -3.67 -15.25 3.14
CA LEU A 268 -3.39 -16.67 3.35
C LEU A 268 -2.31 -17.17 2.40
N THR A 269 -2.38 -16.80 1.12
CA THR A 269 -1.39 -17.21 0.12
C THR A 269 -0.01 -16.64 0.46
N ARG A 270 0.08 -15.36 0.85
CA ARG A 270 1.33 -14.74 1.31
C ARG A 270 1.88 -15.42 2.56
N PHE A 271 1.04 -15.68 3.55
CA PHE A 271 1.45 -16.31 4.79
C PHE A 271 2.02 -17.72 4.59
N PHE A 272 1.43 -18.54 3.71
CA PHE A 272 1.88 -19.92 3.49
C PHE A 272 3.06 -20.05 2.51
N TYR A 273 3.13 -19.20 1.49
CA TYR A 273 4.09 -19.38 0.39
C TYR A 273 5.23 -18.36 0.38
N ASP A 274 5.08 -17.20 1.03
CA ASP A 274 6.04 -16.09 0.90
C ASP A 274 5.99 -15.11 2.08
N ASP A 275 6.27 -15.61 3.29
CA ASP A 275 6.28 -14.80 4.52
C ASP A 275 7.66 -14.17 4.82
N ARG A 276 8.15 -13.31 3.92
CA ARG A 276 9.42 -12.60 4.10
C ARG A 276 9.20 -11.09 4.23
N GLY A 277 9.93 -10.48 5.19
CA GLY A 277 9.98 -9.02 5.36
C GLY A 277 8.60 -8.36 5.52
N CYS A 278 8.45 -7.16 4.94
CA CYS A 278 7.16 -6.51 4.75
C CYS A 278 6.59 -6.86 3.37
N TRP A 279 5.27 -7.05 3.27
CA TRP A 279 4.60 -7.48 2.03
C TRP A 279 4.41 -6.35 1.00
N ASP A 280 5.24 -5.31 1.02
CA ASP A 280 5.19 -4.21 0.04
C ASP A 280 5.72 -4.67 -1.33
N ASP A 281 6.76 -5.51 -1.33
CA ASP A 281 7.36 -6.06 -2.55
C ASP A 281 6.64 -7.32 -3.03
N THR A 282 6.36 -7.39 -4.33
CA THR A 282 5.66 -8.54 -4.93
C THR A 282 6.43 -9.10 -6.13
N ASP A 283 7.48 -9.89 -5.84
CA ASP A 283 8.27 -10.58 -6.88
C ASP A 283 7.50 -11.73 -7.54
N ASN A 284 6.60 -12.35 -6.79
CA ASN A 284 5.77 -13.46 -7.27
C ASN A 284 4.58 -12.94 -8.08
N VAL A 285 4.72 -12.94 -9.41
CA VAL A 285 3.68 -12.54 -10.39
C VAL A 285 2.32 -13.21 -10.10
N GLY A 286 2.34 -14.49 -9.69
CA GLY A 286 1.12 -15.23 -9.34
C GLY A 286 0.35 -14.63 -8.15
N ILE A 287 1.07 -14.25 -7.08
CA ILE A 287 0.47 -13.68 -5.86
C ILE A 287 -0.05 -12.27 -6.14
N TRP A 288 0.68 -11.51 -6.96
CA TRP A 288 0.28 -10.17 -7.39
C TRP A 288 -1.06 -10.16 -8.15
N TRP A 289 -1.27 -11.12 -9.05
CA TRP A 289 -2.49 -11.22 -9.83
C TRP A 289 -3.74 -11.55 -9.01
N ILE A 290 -3.59 -12.11 -7.79
CA ILE A 290 -4.72 -12.36 -6.88
C ILE A 290 -5.43 -11.03 -6.52
N ILE A 291 -4.68 -9.94 -6.37
CA ILE A 291 -5.23 -8.61 -6.10
C ILE A 291 -5.51 -7.86 -7.40
N LYS A 292 -4.53 -7.83 -8.32
CA LYS A 292 -4.65 -7.03 -9.56
C LYS A 292 -5.74 -7.54 -10.50
N GLY A 293 -5.98 -8.85 -10.54
CA GLY A 293 -6.98 -9.48 -11.39
C GLY A 293 -8.40 -8.96 -11.10
N PRO A 294 -8.91 -9.11 -9.86
CA PRO A 294 -10.21 -8.57 -9.46
C PRO A 294 -10.36 -7.07 -9.68
N ILE A 295 -9.30 -6.27 -9.40
CA ILE A 295 -9.30 -4.82 -9.67
C ILE A 295 -9.50 -4.55 -11.17
N THR A 296 -8.69 -5.20 -12.01
CA THR A 296 -8.75 -5.03 -13.48
C THR A 296 -10.10 -5.46 -14.02
N ALA A 297 -10.64 -6.60 -13.56
CA ALA A 297 -11.96 -7.07 -13.96
C ALA A 297 -13.06 -6.08 -13.57
N SER A 298 -13.02 -5.54 -12.34
CA SER A 298 -14.00 -4.54 -11.87
C SER A 298 -13.97 -3.26 -12.73
N LEU A 299 -12.77 -2.80 -13.11
CA LEU A 299 -12.59 -1.65 -14.01
C LEU A 299 -13.19 -1.91 -15.39
N LEU A 300 -12.92 -3.08 -15.99
CA LEU A 300 -13.46 -3.45 -17.30
C LEU A 300 -14.99 -3.49 -17.30
N VAL A 301 -15.61 -4.07 -16.25
CA VAL A 301 -17.07 -4.08 -16.12
C VAL A 301 -17.61 -2.67 -15.93
N ASN A 302 -16.92 -1.83 -15.15
CA ASN A 302 -17.33 -0.44 -14.92
C ASN A 302 -17.32 0.39 -16.21
N ILE A 303 -16.37 0.15 -17.12
CA ILE A 303 -16.34 0.78 -18.45
C ILE A 303 -17.57 0.40 -19.28
N VAL A 304 -17.91 -0.89 -19.32
CA VAL A 304 -19.09 -1.38 -20.06
C VAL A 304 -20.36 -0.73 -19.50
N ILE A 305 -20.47 -0.66 -18.18
CA ILE A 305 -21.58 0.02 -17.50
C ILE A 305 -21.61 1.50 -17.88
N PHE A 306 -20.48 2.19 -17.82
CA PHE A 306 -20.39 3.60 -18.18
C PHE A 306 -20.90 3.84 -19.62
N ILE A 307 -20.40 3.08 -20.60
CA ILE A 307 -20.84 3.18 -22.00
C ILE A 307 -22.36 2.97 -22.13
N ASN A 308 -22.93 2.00 -21.40
CA ASN A 308 -24.37 1.74 -21.40
C ASN A 308 -25.17 2.88 -20.77
N VAL A 309 -24.72 3.45 -19.66
CA VAL A 309 -25.34 4.62 -19.02
C VAL A 309 -25.36 5.80 -19.99
N ILE A 310 -24.23 6.11 -20.64
CA ILE A 310 -24.14 7.17 -21.65
C ILE A 310 -25.14 6.92 -22.78
N ARG A 311 -25.20 5.69 -23.31
CA ARG A 311 -26.13 5.33 -24.37
C ARG A 311 -27.59 5.57 -23.97
N ILE A 312 -27.99 5.11 -22.79
CA ILE A 312 -29.37 5.30 -22.29
C ILE A 312 -29.67 6.78 -22.07
N LEU A 313 -28.72 7.53 -21.50
CA LEU A 313 -28.87 8.96 -21.24
C LEU A 313 -29.06 9.75 -22.55
N VAL A 314 -28.21 9.49 -23.55
CA VAL A 314 -28.30 10.11 -24.88
C VAL A 314 -29.61 9.72 -25.58
N GLN A 315 -30.05 8.46 -25.46
CA GLN A 315 -31.33 8.02 -26.02
C GLN A 315 -32.52 8.75 -25.38
N LYS A 316 -32.57 8.86 -24.05
CA LYS A 316 -33.64 9.59 -23.34
C LYS A 316 -33.63 11.08 -23.65
N LEU A 317 -32.45 11.69 -23.75
CA LEU A 317 -32.31 13.10 -24.14
C LEU A 317 -32.79 13.33 -25.57
N LYS A 318 -32.43 12.45 -26.52
CA LYS A 318 -32.88 12.56 -27.91
C LYS A 318 -34.40 12.43 -28.04
N SER A 319 -35.03 11.52 -27.28
CA SER A 319 -36.50 11.42 -27.26
C SER A 319 -37.18 12.65 -26.64
N SER A 320 -36.57 13.30 -25.65
CA SER A 320 -37.09 14.52 -25.03
C SER A 320 -36.89 15.76 -25.92
N ALA A 321 -35.75 15.86 -26.63
CA ALA A 321 -35.44 16.98 -27.53
C ALA A 321 -36.33 17.01 -28.77
N MET A 322 -36.86 15.85 -29.21
CA MET A 322 -37.80 15.75 -30.34
C MET A 322 -39.17 16.39 -30.04
N VAL A 323 -39.45 16.74 -28.77
CA VAL A 323 -40.69 17.39 -28.31
C VAL A 323 -40.57 18.94 -28.28
N GLY A 324 -39.38 19.48 -28.56
CA GLY A 324 -39.18 20.90 -28.89
C GLY A 324 -38.79 21.80 -27.71
N ASN A 325 -37.48 22.07 -27.56
CA ASN A 325 -36.94 23.42 -27.35
C ASN A 325 -35.39 23.45 -27.49
N ASN A 326 -34.81 24.65 -27.54
CA ASN A 326 -33.43 25.03 -27.82
C ASN A 326 -32.34 24.49 -26.83
N ASP A 327 -32.15 23.17 -26.76
CA ASP A 327 -31.45 22.45 -25.67
C ASP A 327 -29.95 22.11 -25.91
N THR A 328 -29.27 22.72 -26.88
CA THR A 328 -27.84 22.45 -27.13
C THR A 328 -26.97 22.81 -25.92
N GLY A 329 -27.36 23.84 -25.15
CA GLY A 329 -26.70 24.26 -23.91
C GLY A 329 -26.92 23.30 -22.73
N HIS A 330 -28.10 22.68 -22.63
CA HIS A 330 -28.39 21.68 -21.60
C HIS A 330 -27.64 20.37 -21.88
N PHE A 331 -27.50 19.98 -23.16
CA PHE A 331 -26.73 18.82 -23.59
C PHE A 331 -25.22 18.97 -23.28
N MET A 332 -24.63 20.14 -23.54
CA MET A 332 -23.24 20.44 -23.18
C MET A 332 -23.04 20.48 -21.67
N ARG A 333 -24.01 20.98 -20.90
CA ARG A 333 -23.95 21.03 -19.42
C ARG A 333 -24.05 19.64 -18.81
N LEU A 334 -24.89 18.76 -19.35
CA LEU A 334 -25.02 17.36 -18.94
C LEU A 334 -23.81 16.54 -19.38
N ALA A 335 -23.32 16.71 -20.61
CA ALA A 335 -22.10 16.08 -21.11
C ALA A 335 -20.87 16.53 -20.31
N LYS A 336 -20.81 17.79 -19.88
CA LYS A 336 -19.76 18.31 -18.97
C LYS A 336 -19.85 17.65 -17.59
N SER A 337 -21.05 17.51 -17.01
CA SER A 337 -21.25 16.76 -15.75
C SER A 337 -20.92 15.27 -15.89
N THR A 338 -21.14 14.70 -17.08
CA THR A 338 -20.81 13.30 -17.43
C THR A 338 -19.32 13.10 -17.75
N LEU A 339 -18.64 14.13 -18.25
CA LEU A 339 -17.18 14.20 -18.39
C LEU A 339 -16.51 14.21 -17.01
N PHE A 340 -17.14 14.81 -16.00
CA PHE A 340 -16.74 14.73 -14.60
C PHE A 340 -17.04 13.36 -13.94
N LEU A 341 -17.91 12.53 -14.53
CA LEU A 341 -18.10 11.12 -14.13
C LEU A 341 -16.91 10.22 -14.57
N ILE A 342 -16.07 10.67 -15.52
CA ILE A 342 -14.94 9.88 -16.06
C ILE A 342 -13.81 9.71 -15.01
N PRO A 343 -13.35 10.76 -14.30
CA PRO A 343 -12.47 10.60 -13.13
C PRO A 343 -13.15 9.79 -12.02
N LEU A 344 -14.46 9.98 -11.84
CA LEU A 344 -15.26 9.36 -10.80
C LEU A 344 -15.19 7.83 -10.90
N PHE A 345 -15.40 7.27 -12.09
CA PHE A 345 -15.41 5.83 -12.38
C PHE A 345 -14.02 5.16 -12.51
N GLY A 346 -12.94 5.87 -12.18
CA GLY A 346 -11.60 5.27 -12.20
C GLY A 346 -11.08 4.97 -13.61
N MET A 347 -11.64 5.62 -14.63
CA MET A 347 -11.25 5.41 -16.04
C MET A 347 -9.77 5.72 -16.30
N HIS A 348 -9.19 6.64 -15.52
CA HIS A 348 -7.76 6.99 -15.61
C HIS A 348 -6.84 5.80 -15.29
N TYR A 349 -7.25 4.85 -14.44
CA TYR A 349 -6.47 3.64 -14.15
C TYR A 349 -6.42 2.66 -15.33
N THR A 350 -7.44 2.66 -16.19
CA THR A 350 -7.51 1.75 -17.34
C THR A 350 -6.47 2.12 -18.40
N VAL A 351 -6.24 3.42 -18.62
CA VAL A 351 -5.24 3.91 -19.56
C VAL A 351 -3.85 3.34 -19.23
N PHE A 352 -3.51 3.20 -17.95
CA PHE A 352 -2.24 2.63 -17.49
C PHE A 352 -2.26 1.11 -17.28
N ALA A 353 -3.43 0.48 -17.22
CA ALA A 353 -3.53 -0.98 -17.23
C ALA A 353 -3.18 -1.59 -18.60
N PHE A 354 -3.38 -0.84 -19.69
CA PHE A 354 -3.05 -1.25 -21.06
C PHE A 354 -1.69 -0.74 -21.56
N LEU A 355 -1.03 0.16 -20.82
CA LEU A 355 0.32 0.62 -21.14
C LEU A 355 1.37 -0.37 -20.57
N PRO A 356 2.43 -0.71 -21.34
CA PRO A 356 3.47 -1.63 -20.88
C PRO A 356 4.19 -1.10 -19.62
N GLU A 357 4.53 -2.00 -18.69
CA GLU A 357 5.10 -1.68 -17.37
C GLU A 357 6.42 -0.89 -17.41
N ASN A 358 7.18 -1.01 -18.50
CA ASN A 358 8.46 -0.30 -18.68
C ASN A 358 8.31 1.12 -19.25
N THR A 359 7.09 1.54 -19.62
CA THR A 359 6.85 2.87 -20.20
C THR A 359 6.13 3.77 -19.21
N GLY A 360 6.87 4.72 -18.63
CA GLY A 360 6.29 5.86 -17.90
C GLY A 360 5.88 5.57 -16.47
N VAL A 361 6.69 4.81 -15.70
CA VAL A 361 6.47 4.56 -14.26
C VAL A 361 6.25 5.87 -13.48
N ALA A 362 7.05 6.91 -13.75
CA ALA A 362 6.88 8.22 -13.14
C ALA A 362 5.53 8.86 -13.51
N ALA A 363 5.15 8.87 -14.79
CA ALA A 363 3.88 9.44 -15.24
C ALA A 363 2.66 8.67 -14.69
N ARG A 364 2.78 7.34 -14.58
CA ARG A 364 1.79 6.48 -13.94
C ARG A 364 1.65 6.86 -12.47
N LEU A 365 2.75 6.98 -11.72
CA LEU A 365 2.73 7.39 -10.32
C LEU A 365 2.11 8.79 -10.15
N TYR A 366 2.48 9.77 -11.00
CA TYR A 366 1.91 11.13 -10.99
C TYR A 366 0.41 11.16 -11.25
N ILE A 367 -0.06 10.40 -12.23
CA ILE A 367 -1.47 10.42 -12.61
C ILE A 367 -2.30 9.56 -11.63
N GLU A 368 -1.77 8.42 -11.20
CA GLU A 368 -2.45 7.46 -10.35
C GLU A 368 -2.57 7.95 -8.89
N LEU A 369 -1.46 8.40 -8.31
CA LEU A 369 -1.46 8.96 -6.95
C LEU A 369 -1.93 10.41 -6.95
N GLY A 370 -1.53 11.23 -7.93
CA GLY A 370 -1.93 12.63 -8.01
C GLY A 370 -3.42 12.80 -8.29
N LEU A 371 -3.93 12.34 -9.45
CA LEU A 371 -5.37 12.46 -9.74
C LEU A 371 -6.22 11.59 -8.80
N GLY A 372 -5.69 10.43 -8.36
CA GLY A 372 -6.35 9.59 -7.36
C GLY A 372 -6.54 10.30 -6.02
N SER A 373 -5.55 11.10 -5.57
CA SER A 373 -5.64 11.83 -4.29
C SER A 373 -6.75 12.87 -4.26
N PHE A 374 -7.01 13.56 -5.38
CA PHE A 374 -8.08 14.56 -5.51
C PHE A 374 -9.43 13.98 -5.95
N GLN A 375 -9.47 12.70 -6.35
CA GLN A 375 -10.70 12.05 -6.80
C GLN A 375 -11.80 12.14 -5.73
N GLY A 376 -11.46 11.89 -4.46
CA GLY A 376 -12.40 11.99 -3.34
C GLY A 376 -13.01 13.39 -3.18
N PHE A 377 -12.19 14.44 -3.27
CA PHE A 377 -12.64 15.83 -3.25
C PHE A 377 -13.63 16.15 -4.39
N VAL A 378 -13.31 15.74 -5.63
CA VAL A 378 -14.19 15.97 -6.78
C VAL A 378 -15.54 15.26 -6.59
N VAL A 379 -15.53 14.03 -6.07
CA VAL A 379 -16.76 13.27 -5.78
C VAL A 379 -17.59 14.00 -4.72
N ALA A 380 -16.98 14.48 -3.63
CA ALA A 380 -17.67 15.24 -2.59
C ALA A 380 -18.26 16.56 -3.12
N LEU A 381 -17.52 17.28 -3.95
CA LEU A 381 -17.96 18.51 -4.61
C LEU A 381 -19.22 18.28 -5.46
N LEU A 382 -19.20 17.25 -6.31
CA LEU A 382 -20.30 17.00 -7.26
C LEU A 382 -21.56 16.47 -6.57
N TYR A 383 -21.42 15.49 -5.67
CA TYR A 383 -22.56 14.81 -5.08
C TYR A 383 -23.14 15.52 -3.85
N CYS A 384 -22.32 16.26 -3.11
CA CYS A 384 -22.75 16.98 -1.89
C CYS A 384 -22.87 18.49 -2.12
N PHE A 385 -21.76 19.18 -2.45
CA PHE A 385 -21.74 20.65 -2.43
C PHE A 385 -22.44 21.32 -3.62
N MET A 386 -22.39 20.71 -4.81
CA MET A 386 -23.05 21.19 -6.02
C MET A 386 -24.47 20.64 -6.18
N ASN A 387 -24.96 19.84 -5.23
CA ASN A 387 -26.29 19.30 -5.28
C ASN A 387 -27.30 20.38 -4.86
N GLY A 388 -28.15 20.81 -5.80
CA GLY A 388 -29.08 21.93 -5.59
C GLY A 388 -30.02 21.75 -4.39
N GLU A 389 -30.30 20.49 -4.01
CA GLU A 389 -31.12 20.18 -2.83
C GLU A 389 -30.43 20.52 -1.48
N VAL A 390 -29.10 20.61 -1.45
CA VAL A 390 -28.31 20.94 -0.25
C VAL A 390 -28.05 22.44 -0.13
N GLY A 391 -27.99 23.16 -1.25
CA GLY A 391 -27.83 24.63 -1.24
C GLY A 391 -29.08 25.41 -0.79
N GLU A 392 -30.25 24.78 -0.80
CA GLU A 392 -31.52 25.36 -0.37
C GLU A 392 -31.92 24.99 1.08
N ALA A 393 -31.17 24.10 1.73
CA ALA A 393 -31.40 23.65 3.12
C ALA A 393 -30.41 24.33 4.06
#